data_AF-W1YQ57-F1
#
_entry.id   AF-W1YQ57-F1
#
_cell.length_a   1.000
_cell.length_b   1.000
_cell.length_c   1.000
_cell.angle_alpha   90.00
_cell.angle_beta   90.00
_cell.angle_gamma   90.00
#
_symmetry.space_group_name_H-M   'P 1'
#
loop_
_entity.id
_entity.type
_entity.pdbx_description
1 polymer ?
#
loop_
_entity_poly.entity_id
_entity_poly.type
_entity_poly.pdbx_seq_one_letter_code
_entity_poly.pdbx_strand_id
1 'polypeptide(L)' 'VDQEIAIQVIRQKDDTMAQGEEEVVQVGQPGLERVQRETLYSNGTVIKTNDVSKVTQREMVPTIIKEGTREVT' A
#
# COMPACT_ATOMS: atom_id res chain seq x y z
N VAL A 1 14.07 -5.07 10.25
CA VAL A 1 12.67 -5.47 10.51
C VAL A 1 11.88 -5.19 9.27
N ASP A 2 11.09 -6.15 8.83
CA ASP A 2 10.21 -5.97 7.68
C ASP A 2 8.95 -5.22 8.11
N GLN A 3 8.52 -4.26 7.30
CA GLN A 3 7.29 -3.50 7.48
C GLN A 3 6.49 -3.53 6.18
N GLU A 4 5.18 -3.77 6.28
CA GLU A 4 4.29 -3.77 5.12
C GLU A 4 3.94 -2.34 4.71
N ILE A 5 3.87 -2.10 3.40
CA ILE A 5 3.36 -0.86 2.82
C ILE A 5 1.90 -1.11 2.44
N ALA A 6 0.98 -0.43 3.12
CA ALA A 6 -0.46 -0.65 3.04
C ALA A 6 -1.02 -0.40 1.64
N ILE A 7 -1.81 -1.33 1.09
CA ILE A 7 -2.40 -1.25 -0.25
C ILE A 7 -3.18 0.05 -0.46
N GLN A 8 -3.05 0.65 -1.65
CA GLN A 8 -3.87 1.78 -2.09
C GLN A 8 -5.00 1.33 -3.01
N VAL A 9 -6.13 2.05 -2.99
CA VAL A 9 -7.26 1.83 -3.90
C VAL A 9 -7.35 3.02 -4.87
N ILE A 10 -7.37 2.73 -6.16
CA ILE A 10 -7.52 3.72 -7.23
C ILE A 10 -8.87 3.48 -7.90
N ARG A 11 -9.72 4.50 -7.91
CA ARG A 11 -11.01 4.50 -8.59
C ARG A 11 -10.89 5.22 -9.94
N GLN A 12 -11.28 4.55 -11.02
CA GLN A 12 -11.21 5.06 -12.38
C GLN A 12 -12.62 5.13 -12.97
N LYS A 13 -13.02 6.30 -13.46
CA LYS A 13 -14.31 6.45 -14.12
C LYS A 13 -14.28 5.78 -15.49
N ASP A 14 -15.32 5.03 -15.81
CA ASP A 14 -15.50 4.33 -17.08
C ASP A 14 -16.90 4.65 -17.65
N ASP A 15 -16.94 5.34 -18.79
CA ASP A 15 -18.18 5.75 -19.46
C ASP A 15 -18.81 4.65 -20.33
N THR A 16 -18.16 3.48 -20.44
CA THR A 16 -18.74 2.30 -21.09
C THR A 16 -19.61 1.51 -20.11
N MET A 17 -19.30 1.59 -18.81
CA MET A 17 -20.03 0.95 -17.72
C MET A 17 -21.22 1.80 -17.25
N ALA A 18 -22.32 1.14 -16.89
CA ALA A 18 -23.52 1.82 -16.41
C ALA A 18 -23.27 2.47 -15.04
N GLN A 19 -23.90 3.62 -14.80
CA GLN A 19 -23.79 4.31 -13.53
C GLN A 19 -24.20 3.40 -12.37
N GLY A 20 -23.32 3.26 -11.38
CA GLY A 20 -23.49 2.38 -10.23
C GLY A 20 -22.87 0.98 -10.39
N GLU A 21 -22.37 0.63 -11.58
CA GLU A 21 -21.53 -0.55 -11.76
C GLU A 21 -20.10 -0.30 -11.25
N GLU A 22 -19.55 -1.27 -10.54
CA GLU A 22 -18.14 -1.30 -10.14
C GLU A 22 -17.48 -2.60 -10.63
N GLU A 23 -16.25 -2.49 -11.13
CA GLU A 23 -15.45 -3.65 -11.54
C GLU A 23 -14.03 -3.56 -10.97
N VAL A 24 -13.62 -4.58 -10.21
CA VAL A 24 -12.23 -4.70 -9.75
C VAL A 24 -11.38 -5.29 -10.88
N VAL A 25 -10.62 -4.45 -11.55
CA VAL A 25 -9.77 -4.85 -12.70
C VAL A 25 -8.36 -5.23 -12.28
N GLN A 26 -7.92 -4.81 -11.09
CA GLN A 26 -6.65 -5.22 -10.50
C GLN A 26 -6.82 -5.38 -9.00
N VAL A 27 -6.43 -6.54 -8.45
CA VAL A 27 -6.34 -6.74 -7.00
C VAL A 27 -4.97 -6.25 -6.53
N GLY A 28 -4.96 -5.38 -5.53
CA GLY A 28 -3.74 -4.83 -4.97
C GLY A 28 -2.95 -5.83 -4.14
N GLN A 29 -1.66 -5.52 -3.97
CA GLN A 29 -0.73 -6.28 -3.14
C GLN A 29 0.07 -5.31 -2.26
N PRO A 30 0.28 -5.62 -0.97
CA PRO A 30 1.04 -4.74 -0.10
C PRO A 30 2.51 -4.73 -0.53
N GLY A 31 3.11 -3.55 -0.46
CA GLY A 31 4.55 -3.42 -0.59
C GLY A 31 5.26 -3.96 0.66
N LEU A 32 6.58 -4.07 0.59
CA LEU A 32 7.42 -4.53 1.69
C LEU A 32 8.66 -3.65 1.78
N GLU A 33 8.89 -3.01 2.93
CA GLU A 33 10.14 -2.31 3.22
C GLU A 33 10.95 -3.04 4.29
N ARG A 34 12.28 -3.04 4.14
CA ARG A 34 13.20 -3.46 5.19
C ARG A 34 13.75 -2.23 5.89
N VAL A 35 13.46 -2.14 7.19
CA VAL A 35 13.99 -1.09 8.06
C VAL A 35 15.17 -1.64 8.86
N GLN A 36 16.34 -1.03 8.72
CA GLN A 36 17.47 -1.31 9.60
C GLN A 36 17.39 -0.41 10.83
N ARG A 37 17.61 -0.99 12.01
CA ARG A 37 17.61 -0.27 13.29
C ARG A 37 18.89 -0.48 14.03
N GLU A 38 19.33 0.59 14.67
CA GLU A 38 20.38 0.54 15.70
C GLU A 38 19.73 0.71 17.06
N THR A 39 20.03 -0.22 17.96
CA THR A 39 19.54 -0.21 19.34
C THR A 39 20.74 -0.03 20.27
N LEU A 40 20.72 1.03 21.07
CA LEU A 40 21.73 1.30 22.09
C LEU A 40 21.28 0.74 23.43
N TYR A 41 22.19 0.00 24.08
CA TYR A 41 21.99 -0.59 25.38
C TYR A 41 22.92 0.07 26.42
N SER A 42 22.40 0.25 27.64
CA SER A 42 23.19 0.61 28.81
C SER A 42 22.86 -0.34 29.95
N ASN A 43 23.88 -1.04 30.46
CA ASN A 43 23.73 -2.07 31.50
C ASN A 43 22.67 -3.13 31.17
N GLY A 44 22.57 -3.53 29.89
CA GLY A 44 21.58 -4.51 29.42
C GLY A 44 20.18 -3.94 29.14
N THR A 45 19.92 -2.68 29.47
CA THR A 45 18.63 -2.02 29.20
C THR A 45 18.69 -1.22 27.90
N VAL A 46 17.64 -1.33 27.07
CA VAL A 46 17.50 -0.49 25.87
C VAL A 46 17.29 0.96 26.30
N ILE A 47 18.15 1.85 25.82
CA ILE A 47 18.05 3.29 26.10
C ILE A 47 17.69 4.12 24.86
N LYS A 48 17.92 3.59 23.66
CA LYS A 48 17.56 4.25 22.40
C LYS A 48 17.44 3.24 21.27
N THR A 49 16.49 3.47 20.36
CA THR A 49 16.40 2.76 19.09
C THR A 49 16.19 3.79 18.00
N ASN A 50 17.00 3.73 16.93
CA ASN A 50 16.83 4.60 15.77
C ASN A 50 16.72 3.75 14.51
N ASP A 51 15.84 4.17 13.60
CA ASP A 51 15.83 3.68 12.22
C ASP A 51 17.00 4.33 11.47
N VAL A 52 17.88 3.53 10.88
CA VAL A 52 19.10 4.01 10.20
C VAL A 52 19.03 3.89 8.69
N SER A 53 18.19 2.99 8.18
CA SER A 53 17.92 2.90 6.75
C SER A 53 16.56 2.25 6.48
N LYS A 54 16.02 2.56 5.31
CA LYS A 54 14.81 1.94 4.75
C LYS A 54 15.07 1.57 3.30
N VAL A 55 14.74 0.34 2.93
CA VAL A 55 14.88 -0.15 1.56
C VAL A 55 13.60 -0.85 1.15
N THR A 56 13.02 -0.45 0.02
CA THR A 56 11.87 -1.14 -0.57
C THR A 56 12.33 -2.48 -1.14
N GLN A 57 11.79 -3.57 -0.63
CA GLN A 57 12.01 -4.93 -1.13
C GLN A 57 10.97 -5.31 -2.19
N ARG A 58 9.74 -4.81 -2.03
CA ARG A 58 8.64 -5.02 -2.98
C ARG A 58 7.81 -3.76 -3.07
N GLU A 59 7.62 -3.26 -4.27
CA GLU A 59 6.70 -2.15 -4.54
C GLU A 59 5.26 -2.58 -4.26
N MET A 60 4.44 -1.64 -3.79
CA MET A 60 3.01 -1.91 -3.65
C MET A 60 2.36 -2.01 -5.03
N VAL A 61 1.33 -2.83 -5.13
CA VAL A 61 0.43 -2.84 -6.29
C VAL A 61 -0.93 -2.31 -5.81
N PRO A 62 -1.50 -1.27 -6.43
CA PRO A 62 -2.81 -0.77 -6.02
C PRO A 62 -3.93 -1.72 -6.44
N THR A 63 -5.04 -1.69 -5.71
CA THR A 63 -6.31 -2.21 -6.22
C THR A 63 -6.90 -1.17 -7.17
N ILE A 64 -7.24 -1.56 -8.39
CA ILE A 64 -7.91 -0.68 -9.35
C ILE A 64 -9.36 -1.11 -9.47
N ILE A 65 -10.27 -0.16 -9.23
CA ILE A 65 -11.70 -0.32 -9.36
C ILE A 65 -12.17 0.65 -10.45
N LYS A 66 -12.86 0.13 -11.46
CA LYS A 66 -13.59 0.95 -12.42
C LYS A 66 -14.98 1.27 -11.89
N GLU A 67 -15.42 2.51 -12.06
CA GLU A 67 -16.73 3.00 -11.67
C GLU A 67 -17.47 3.49 -12.91
N GLY A 68 -18.65 2.92 -13.18
CA GLY A 68 -19.46 3.30 -14.31
C GLY A 68 -20.03 4.72 -14.17
N THR A 69 -20.00 5.48 -15.27
CA THR A 69 -20.57 6.84 -15.32
C THR A 69 -21.61 7.03 -16.42
N ARG A 70 -22.00 5.95 -17.12
CA ARG A 70 -23.01 6.03 -18.17
C ARG A 70 -24.41 6.01 -17.57
N GLU A 71 -25.15 7.10 -17.74
CA GLU A 71 -26.57 7.16 -17.43
C GLU A 71 -27.32 6.08 -18.24
N VAL A 72 -28.18 5.31 -17.55
CA VAL A 72 -29.05 4.32 -18.18
C VAL A 72 -30.40 5.00 -18.37
N THR A 73 -30.69 5.44 -19.60
CA THR A 73 -31.98 6.06 -19.97
C THR A 73 -32.97 5.02 -20.47
#